data_AF-A0A9E1XLF7-F1
#
_entry.id   AF-A0A9E1XLF7-F1
#
_cell.length_a   1.000
_cell.length_b   1.000
_cell.length_c   1.000
_cell.angle_alpha   90.00
_cell.angle_beta   90.00
_cell.angle_gamma   90.00
#
_symmetry.space_group_name_H-M   'P 1'
#
loop_
_entity.id
_entity.type
_entity.pdbx_description
1 polymer ?
#
loop_
_entity_poly.entity_id
_entity_poly.type
_entity_poly.pdbx_seq_one_letter_code
_entity_poly.pdbx_strand_id
1 'polypeptide(L)'
;FTVGHEDGTFAYPPTQPGGGGVAFRRQMRALKEFIEGLDFIKMTPDNSVVQGALPEGVSARALVEAGKQYAIYFHRSPKNPADTQLQLTLDLPAGTYRAEWLNPTTGKVDKTLDIQHSGGARILSAPVFREDIALRLVLTGK
;
A
#
# COMPACT_ATOMS: atom_id res chain seq x y z
N PHE A 1 25.58 2.17 -7.02
CA PHE A 1 26.04 1.34 -8.16
C PHE A 1 27.52 1.07 -7.92
N THR A 2 27.94 -0.19 -7.98
CA THR A 2 29.32 -0.59 -7.76
C THR A 2 29.72 -1.49 -8.92
N VAL A 3 30.83 -1.17 -9.58
CA VAL A 3 31.35 -1.95 -10.72
C VAL A 3 31.68 -3.37 -10.23
N GLY A 4 31.23 -4.38 -10.98
CA GLY A 4 31.33 -5.80 -10.61
C GLY A 4 30.26 -6.31 -9.63
N HIS A 5 29.39 -5.41 -9.16
CA HIS A 5 28.24 -5.73 -8.30
C HIS A 5 27.01 -4.93 -8.75
N GLU A 6 26.79 -4.87 -10.06
CA GLU A 6 25.72 -4.11 -10.69
C GLU A 6 24.33 -4.62 -10.25
N ASP A 7 24.25 -5.88 -9.84
CA ASP A 7 23.08 -6.55 -9.27
C ASP A 7 22.76 -6.15 -7.81
N GLY A 8 23.65 -5.38 -7.17
CA GLY A 8 23.49 -4.93 -5.78
C GLY A 8 23.99 -5.94 -4.74
N THR A 9 24.84 -6.89 -5.12
CA THR A 9 25.49 -7.84 -4.19
C THR A 9 26.64 -7.26 -3.39
N PHE A 10 27.04 -6.01 -3.65
CA PHE A 10 28.09 -5.34 -2.88
C PHE A 10 27.71 -5.26 -1.40
N ALA A 11 28.53 -5.85 -0.53
CA ALA A 11 28.34 -5.79 0.91
C ALA A 11 28.87 -4.46 1.45
N TYR A 12 27.96 -3.64 1.98
CA TYR A 12 28.32 -2.34 2.53
C TYR A 12 28.97 -2.51 3.91
N PRO A 13 30.12 -1.88 4.18
CA PRO A 13 30.63 -1.77 5.54
C PRO A 13 29.68 -0.91 6.40
N PRO A 14 29.59 -1.13 7.73
CA PRO A 14 28.67 -0.40 8.61
C PRO A 14 28.84 1.13 8.59
N THR A 15 30.02 1.60 8.20
CA THR A 15 30.40 3.02 8.14
C THR A 15 29.99 3.72 6.84
N GLN A 16 29.49 2.98 5.84
CA GLN A 16 29.12 3.55 4.55
C GLN A 16 27.61 3.87 4.50
N PRO A 17 27.22 5.16 4.60
CA PRO A 17 25.83 5.53 4.39
C PRO A 17 25.45 5.35 2.92
N GLY A 18 24.34 4.67 2.67
CA GLY A 18 23.88 4.36 1.32
C GLY A 18 23.08 3.06 1.27
N GLY A 19 22.32 2.87 0.20
CA GLY A 19 21.45 1.71 -0.01
C GLY A 19 21.39 1.30 -1.47
N GLY A 20 20.55 0.31 -1.79
CA GLY A 20 20.45 -0.24 -3.15
C GLY A 20 20.87 -1.71 -3.29
N GLY A 21 21.05 -2.41 -2.18
CA GLY A 21 21.27 -3.86 -2.17
C GLY A 21 20.07 -4.64 -2.69
N VAL A 22 20.25 -5.95 -2.86
CA VAL A 22 19.23 -6.86 -3.43
C VAL A 22 17.86 -6.72 -2.75
N ALA A 23 17.82 -6.62 -1.42
CA ALA A 23 16.57 -6.49 -0.67
C ALA A 23 15.80 -5.21 -1.04
N PHE A 24 16.47 -4.05 -1.06
CA PHE A 24 15.85 -2.79 -1.45
C PHE A 24 15.37 -2.81 -2.91
N ARG A 25 16.15 -3.41 -3.82
CA ARG A 25 15.73 -3.55 -5.23
C ARG A 25 14.47 -4.40 -5.39
N ARG A 26 14.28 -5.43 -4.56
CA ARG A 26 13.04 -6.21 -4.52
C ARG A 26 11.85 -5.37 -4.04
N GLN A 27 12.05 -4.51 -3.04
CA GLN A 27 11.02 -3.57 -2.58
C GLN A 27 10.66 -2.54 -3.67
N MET A 28 11.65 -2.01 -4.39
CA MET A 28 11.39 -1.09 -5.52
C MET A 28 10.67 -1.77 -6.68
N ARG A 29 10.96 -3.05 -6.94
CA ARG A 29 10.16 -3.85 -7.87
C ARG A 29 8.72 -3.97 -7.41
N ALA A 30 8.47 -4.27 -6.14
CA ALA A 30 7.12 -4.36 -5.59
C ALA A 30 6.36 -3.04 -5.76
N LEU A 31 6.99 -1.89 -5.47
CA LEU A 31 6.40 -0.58 -5.71
C LEU A 31 6.08 -0.36 -7.18
N LYS A 32 7.01 -0.69 -8.09
CA LYS A 32 6.79 -0.57 -9.54
C LYS A 32 5.57 -1.41 -9.99
N GLU A 33 5.54 -2.68 -9.62
CA GLU A 33 4.46 -3.61 -9.98
C GLU A 33 3.11 -3.20 -9.37
N PHE A 34 3.12 -2.60 -8.17
CA PHE A 34 1.93 -2.02 -7.57
C PHE A 34 1.37 -0.86 -8.40
N ILE A 35 2.21 0.12 -8.75
CA ILE A 35 1.82 1.31 -9.52
C ILE A 35 1.43 0.96 -10.95
N GLU A 36 2.12 0.02 -11.61
CA GLU A 36 1.76 -0.45 -12.96
C GLU A 36 0.43 -1.21 -13.00
N GLY A 37 -0.04 -1.72 -11.86
CA GLY A 37 -1.37 -2.33 -11.74
C GLY A 37 -2.52 -1.32 -11.71
N LEU A 38 -2.26 -0.03 -11.89
CA LEU A 38 -3.20 1.07 -11.82
C LEU A 38 -3.01 2.03 -12.99
N ASP A 39 -4.07 2.68 -13.46
CA ASP A 39 -3.94 3.86 -14.34
C ASP A 39 -3.64 5.09 -13.48
N PHE A 40 -2.45 5.10 -12.87
CA PHE A 40 -2.06 6.08 -11.85
C PHE A 40 -2.09 7.53 -12.36
N ILE A 41 -1.99 7.72 -13.68
CA ILE A 41 -2.04 9.04 -14.34
C ILE A 41 -3.43 9.68 -14.16
N LYS A 42 -4.49 8.87 -14.02
CA LYS A 42 -5.87 9.33 -13.79
C LYS A 42 -6.19 9.58 -12.32
N MET A 43 -5.30 9.16 -11.41
CA MET A 43 -5.53 9.22 -9.98
C MET A 43 -5.00 10.53 -9.39
N THR A 44 -5.69 11.07 -8.39
CA THR A 44 -5.26 12.27 -7.66
C THR A 44 -5.07 11.98 -6.17
N PRO A 45 -4.14 12.65 -5.48
CA PRO A 45 -4.04 12.54 -4.03
C PRO A 45 -5.33 12.98 -3.35
N ASP A 46 -5.97 12.08 -2.61
CA ASP A 46 -7.21 12.38 -1.88
C ASP A 46 -7.34 11.49 -0.64
N ASN A 47 -6.87 12.02 0.48
CA ASN A 47 -6.98 11.34 1.77
C ASN A 47 -8.40 11.37 2.34
N SER A 48 -9.32 12.18 1.80
CA SER A 48 -10.69 12.28 2.31
C SER A 48 -11.50 11.00 2.05
N VAL A 49 -11.05 10.12 1.14
CA VAL A 49 -11.65 8.79 0.96
C VAL A 49 -11.53 7.92 2.22
N VAL A 50 -10.50 8.14 3.04
CA VAL A 50 -10.28 7.44 4.30
C VAL A 50 -11.08 8.13 5.39
N GLN A 51 -12.15 7.48 5.84
CA GLN A 51 -13.07 8.00 6.82
C GLN A 51 -12.73 7.50 8.23
N GLY A 52 -13.03 8.34 9.23
CA GLY A 52 -12.83 8.02 10.64
C GLY A 52 -11.38 8.15 11.12
N ALA A 53 -11.17 7.83 12.39
CA ALA A 53 -9.85 7.90 13.02
C ALA A 53 -9.02 6.64 12.71
N LEU A 54 -7.74 6.84 12.38
CA LEU A 54 -6.77 5.76 12.30
C LEU A 54 -6.21 5.44 13.69
N PRO A 55 -5.69 4.22 13.91
CA PRO A 55 -4.99 3.89 15.15
C PRO A 55 -3.83 4.86 15.42
N GLU A 56 -3.51 5.09 16.69
CA GLU A 56 -2.44 6.00 17.08
C GLU A 56 -1.13 5.66 16.36
N GLY A 57 -0.45 6.70 15.86
CA GLY A 57 0.81 6.57 15.13
C GLY A 57 0.68 5.99 13.72
N VAL A 58 -0.53 5.70 13.23
CA VAL A 58 -0.77 5.30 11.83
C VAL A 58 -1.16 6.53 11.02
N SER A 59 -0.57 6.65 9.83
CA SER A 59 -0.92 7.65 8.83
C SER A 59 -1.32 6.98 7.52
N ALA A 60 -2.15 7.66 6.72
CA ALA A 60 -2.57 7.19 5.41
C ALA A 60 -2.25 8.20 4.30
N ARG A 61 -1.93 7.69 3.12
CA ARG A 61 -1.81 8.45 1.87
C ARG A 61 -2.60 7.72 0.80
N ALA A 62 -3.53 8.41 0.15
CA ALA A 62 -4.38 7.83 -0.87
C ALA A 62 -4.20 8.53 -2.22
N LEU A 63 -4.14 7.74 -3.28
CA LEU A 63 -4.37 8.15 -4.66
C LEU A 63 -5.72 7.56 -5.09
N VAL A 64 -6.55 8.39 -5.74
CA VAL A 64 -7.95 8.05 -5.99
C VAL A 64 -8.36 8.43 -7.41
N GLU A 65 -9.02 7.51 -8.10
CA GLU A 65 -9.94 7.80 -9.19
C GLU A 65 -11.31 7.24 -8.78
N ALA A 66 -12.20 8.13 -8.31
CA ALA A 66 -13.43 7.75 -7.65
C ALA A 66 -14.30 6.82 -8.52
N GLY A 67 -14.75 5.72 -7.92
CA GLY A 67 -15.58 4.69 -8.57
C GLY A 67 -14.81 3.78 -9.52
N LYS A 68 -13.47 3.84 -9.57
CA LYS A 68 -12.66 3.01 -10.48
C LYS A 68 -11.47 2.37 -9.79
N GLN A 69 -10.64 3.14 -9.12
CA GLN A 69 -9.41 2.61 -8.54
C GLN A 69 -8.88 3.48 -7.40
N TYR A 70 -8.30 2.81 -6.41
CA TYR A 70 -7.80 3.42 -5.19
C TYR A 70 -6.50 2.73 -4.79
N ALA A 71 -5.49 3.53 -4.50
CA ALA A 71 -4.23 3.09 -3.91
C ALA A 71 -4.05 3.80 -2.58
N ILE A 72 -4.02 3.04 -1.49
CA ILE A 72 -3.94 3.62 -0.14
C ILE A 72 -2.78 2.98 0.59
N TYR A 73 -1.81 3.80 0.99
CA TYR A 73 -0.65 3.38 1.74
C TYR A 73 -0.80 3.79 3.20
N PHE A 74 -0.59 2.84 4.11
CA PHE A 74 -0.61 3.05 5.55
C PHE A 74 0.79 2.87 6.10
N HIS A 75 1.21 3.80 6.96
CA HIS A 75 2.51 3.75 7.62
C HIS A 75 2.36 4.00 9.11
N ARG A 76 2.96 3.12 9.91
CA ARG A 76 3.12 3.29 11.36
C ARG A 76 4.46 3.97 11.64
N SER A 77 4.39 5.06 12.40
CA SER A 77 5.56 5.78 12.88
C SER A 77 6.51 4.83 13.64
N PRO A 78 7.82 4.83 13.33
CA PRO A 78 8.80 4.02 14.04
C PRO A 78 8.98 4.44 15.51
N LYS A 79 8.47 5.61 15.90
CA LYS A 79 8.44 6.05 17.31
C LYS A 79 7.43 5.25 18.16
N ASN A 80 6.44 4.62 17.52
CA ASN A 80 5.38 3.85 18.17
C ASN A 80 5.32 2.43 17.57
N PRO A 81 6.34 1.58 17.76
CA PRO A 81 6.37 0.24 17.18
C PRO A 81 5.34 -0.67 17.85
N ALA A 82 4.41 -1.21 17.07
CA ALA A 82 3.39 -2.14 17.54
C ALA A 82 2.79 -2.92 16.37
N ASP A 83 2.33 -4.14 16.64
CA ASP A 83 1.43 -4.85 15.73
C ASP A 83 0.14 -4.03 15.58
N THR A 84 -0.27 -3.78 14.35
CA THR A 84 -1.37 -2.88 14.03
C THR A 84 -2.52 -3.66 13.42
N GLN A 85 -3.65 -3.64 14.11
CA GLN A 85 -4.94 -4.04 13.56
C GLN A 85 -5.66 -2.80 13.03
N LEU A 86 -5.89 -2.73 11.72
CA LEU A 86 -6.57 -1.60 11.08
C LEU A 86 -7.96 -2.02 10.59
N GLN A 87 -8.97 -1.26 11.02
CA GLN A 87 -10.32 -1.23 10.46
C GLN A 87 -10.46 0.03 9.63
N LEU A 88 -10.36 -0.10 8.31
CA LEU A 88 -10.39 1.02 7.38
C LEU A 88 -11.83 1.29 6.93
N THR A 89 -12.35 2.49 7.19
CA THR A 89 -13.60 2.94 6.60
C THR A 89 -13.31 3.73 5.33
N LEU A 90 -13.90 3.31 4.20
CA LEU A 90 -13.82 4.01 2.92
C LEU A 90 -15.20 4.49 2.49
N ASP A 91 -15.30 5.72 2.00
CA ASP A 91 -16.48 6.15 1.25
C ASP A 91 -16.31 5.74 -0.22
N LEU A 92 -17.12 4.78 -0.67
CA LEU A 92 -17.01 4.17 -1.99
C LEU A 92 -18.33 4.32 -2.75
N PRO A 93 -18.30 4.67 -4.05
CA PRO A 93 -19.47 4.54 -4.93
C PRO A 93 -19.94 3.09 -5.04
N ALA A 94 -21.19 2.90 -5.49
CA ALA A 94 -21.73 1.57 -5.76
C ALA A 94 -20.92 0.85 -6.84
N GLY A 95 -20.78 -0.47 -6.71
CA GLY A 95 -20.10 -1.32 -7.67
C GLY A 95 -19.51 -2.58 -7.04
N THR A 96 -18.94 -3.42 -7.88
CA THR A 96 -18.14 -4.57 -7.47
C THR A 96 -16.66 -4.20 -7.55
N TYR A 97 -15.93 -4.39 -6.46
CA TYR A 97 -14.51 -4.08 -6.35
C TYR A 97 -13.71 -5.29 -5.93
N ARG A 98 -12.49 -5.40 -6.43
CA ARG A 98 -11.46 -6.31 -5.91
C ARG A 98 -10.47 -5.51 -5.07
N ALA A 99 -10.32 -5.91 -3.81
CA ALA A 99 -9.36 -5.33 -2.89
C ALA A 99 -8.22 -6.30 -2.61
N GLU A 100 -6.99 -5.81 -2.69
CA GLU A 100 -5.76 -6.54 -2.44
C GLU A 100 -4.91 -5.74 -1.45
N TRP A 101 -4.59 -6.38 -0.33
CA TRP A 101 -3.65 -5.87 0.67
C TRP A 101 -2.27 -6.41 0.37
N LEU A 102 -1.30 -5.52 0.18
CA LEU A 102 0.06 -5.84 -0.20
C LEU A 102 1.03 -5.45 0.90
N ASN A 103 2.03 -6.30 1.09
CA ASN A 103 3.17 -6.04 1.96
C ASN A 103 4.27 -5.30 1.16
N PRO A 104 4.55 -4.02 1.44
CA PRO A 104 5.52 -3.24 0.66
C PRO A 104 6.96 -3.79 0.74
N THR A 105 7.30 -4.45 1.85
CA THR A 105 8.62 -5.06 2.07
C THR A 105 8.85 -6.30 1.20
N THR A 106 7.82 -7.12 0.99
CA THR A 106 7.94 -8.39 0.26
C THR A 106 7.34 -8.39 -1.14
N GLY A 107 6.45 -7.44 -1.43
CA GLY A 107 5.65 -7.37 -2.65
C GLY A 107 4.51 -8.39 -2.75
N LYS A 108 4.28 -9.19 -1.69
CA LYS A 108 3.23 -10.19 -1.69
C LYS A 108 1.86 -9.58 -1.39
N VAL A 109 0.83 -10.17 -1.97
CA VAL A 109 -0.56 -9.93 -1.58
C VAL A 109 -0.85 -10.79 -0.35
N ASP A 110 -1.02 -10.17 0.80
CA ASP A 110 -1.30 -10.84 2.08
C ASP A 110 -2.79 -11.19 2.23
N LYS A 111 -3.68 -10.44 1.55
CA LYS A 111 -5.12 -10.69 1.57
C LYS A 111 -5.81 -10.14 0.32
N THR A 112 -6.72 -10.92 -0.25
CA THR A 112 -7.64 -10.50 -1.32
C THR A 112 -9.08 -10.63 -0.85
N LEU A 113 -9.94 -9.72 -1.30
CA LEU A 113 -11.37 -9.77 -1.05
C LEU A 113 -12.12 -9.12 -2.22
N ASP A 114 -13.22 -9.74 -2.64
CA ASP A 114 -14.17 -9.15 -3.59
C ASP A 114 -15.34 -8.54 -2.81
N ILE A 115 -15.73 -7.32 -3.17
CA ILE A 115 -16.74 -6.53 -2.48
C ILE A 115 -17.83 -6.18 -3.48
N GLN A 116 -19.05 -6.60 -3.23
CA GLN A 116 -20.21 -5.97 -3.83
C GLN A 116 -20.72 -4.89 -2.87
N HIS A 117 -20.79 -3.64 -3.33
CA HIS A 117 -21.12 -2.50 -2.49
C HIS A 117 -22.20 -1.64 -3.11
N SER A 118 -23.16 -1.20 -2.30
CA SER A 118 -24.29 -0.36 -2.74
C SER A 118 -23.98 1.14 -2.74
N GLY A 119 -22.78 1.54 -2.34
CA GLY A 119 -22.37 2.93 -2.18
C GLY A 119 -22.34 3.37 -0.72
N GLY A 120 -21.53 4.40 -0.43
CA GLY A 120 -21.34 4.97 0.91
C GLY A 120 -20.19 4.32 1.68
N ALA A 121 -20.26 4.40 3.01
CA ALA A 121 -19.22 3.89 3.91
C ALA A 121 -19.10 2.35 3.86
N ARG A 122 -17.87 1.87 3.69
CA ARG A 122 -17.49 0.45 3.72
C ARG A 122 -16.31 0.22 4.65
N ILE A 123 -16.42 -0.73 5.57
CA ILE A 123 -15.31 -1.12 6.46
C ILE A 123 -14.54 -2.30 5.86
N LEU A 124 -13.22 -2.20 5.83
CA LEU A 124 -12.27 -3.23 5.40
C LEU A 124 -11.24 -3.51 6.51
N SER A 125 -11.13 -4.77 6.91
CA SER A 125 -10.09 -5.19 7.86
C SER A 125 -8.78 -5.50 7.13
N ALA A 126 -7.72 -4.77 7.44
CA ALA A 126 -6.37 -5.09 6.98
C ALA A 126 -5.82 -6.34 7.71
N PRO A 127 -4.91 -7.10 7.08
CA PRO A 127 -3.96 -7.95 7.80
C PRO A 127 -3.19 -7.16 8.87
N VAL A 128 -2.72 -7.85 9.91
CA VAL A 128 -1.87 -7.23 10.93
C VAL A 128 -0.52 -6.85 10.31
N PHE A 129 -0.05 -5.63 10.57
CA PHE A 129 1.25 -5.13 10.09
C PHE A 129 1.99 -4.32 11.16
N ARG A 130 3.33 -4.21 11.04
CA ARG A 130 4.17 -3.45 12.00
C ARG A 130 4.66 -2.10 11.47
N GLU A 131 5.10 -2.05 10.22
CA GLU A 131 5.70 -0.84 9.63
C GLU A 131 4.75 -0.20 8.63
N ASP A 132 4.30 -0.96 7.64
CA ASP A 132 3.43 -0.48 6.59
C ASP A 132 2.57 -1.58 5.96
N ILE A 133 1.53 -1.14 5.26
CA ILE A 133 0.71 -1.98 4.37
C ILE A 133 0.10 -1.11 3.27
N ALA A 134 -0.08 -1.66 2.08
CA ALA A 134 -0.76 -0.98 0.98
C ALA A 134 -2.06 -1.68 0.60
N LEU A 135 -3.06 -0.91 0.22
CA LEU A 135 -4.32 -1.38 -0.35
C LEU A 135 -4.37 -0.95 -1.81
N ARG A 136 -4.60 -1.92 -2.71
CA ARG A 136 -5.08 -1.70 -4.07
C ARG A 136 -6.55 -2.12 -4.13
N LEU A 137 -7.43 -1.22 -4.54
CA LEU A 137 -8.86 -1.48 -4.73
C LEU A 137 -9.25 -1.05 -6.14
N VAL A 138 -9.80 -1.96 -6.95
CA VAL A 138 -10.16 -1.70 -8.35
C VAL A 138 -11.58 -2.17 -8.61
N LEU A 139 -12.37 -1.36 -9.33
CA LEU A 139 -13.70 -1.72 -9.80
C LEU A 139 -13.59 -2.84 -10.84
N THR A 140 -14.32 -3.94 -10.63
CA THR A 140 -14.37 -5.09 -11.52
C THR A 140 -15.73 -5.27 -12.20
N GLY A 141 -16.77 -4.61 -11.70
CA GLY A 141 -18.12 -4.63 -12.28
C GLY A 141 -18.98 -3.49 -11.73
N LYS A 142 -20.02 -3.11 -12.46
CA LYS A 142 -21.06 -2.18 -12.00
C LYS A 142 -22.28 -2.94 -11.50
#